data_AF-B6WS06-F1
#
_entry.id   AF-B6WS06-F1
#
_cell.length_a   1.000
_cell.length_b   1.000
_cell.length_c   1.000
_cell.angle_alpha   90.00
_cell.angle_beta   90.00
_cell.angle_gamma   90.00
#
_symmetry.space_group_name_H-M   'P 1'
#
loop_
_entity.id
_entity.type
_entity.pdbx_description
1 polymer ?
#
loop_
_entity_poly.entity_id
_entity_poly.type
_entity_poly.pdbx_seq_one_letter_code
_entity_poly.pdbx_strand_id
1 'polypeptide(L)'
;MDECYPCDLKAEFNRQINASSIVICIIGDKTATRTAGSTCSRFGKDYFFGCTCTPYKQSRNGIRDCKVDITYPAMGEIGNINNYSYLRHEFEQAKIKNKTIIVVYNSLIREPKWLPHYMKEYESRAEPFWKKDDYGRKVGNYTRIKEALGYV
;
A
#
# COMPACT_ATOMS: atom_id res chain seq x y z
N MET A 1 -2.21 -26.95 -5.07
CA MET A 1 -1.60 -25.95 -5.98
C MET A 1 -2.15 -24.57 -5.58
N ASP A 2 -2.15 -24.24 -4.28
CA ASP A 2 -3.13 -23.30 -3.70
C ASP A 2 -2.49 -22.08 -3.01
N GLU A 3 -1.17 -22.04 -2.92
CA GLU A 3 -0.44 -21.08 -2.08
C GLU A 3 0.15 -19.88 -2.84
N CYS A 4 -0.52 -19.40 -3.91
CA CYS A 4 -0.16 -18.11 -4.51
C CYS A 4 -0.92 -16.97 -3.82
N TYR A 5 -0.39 -16.52 -2.68
CA TYR A 5 -0.97 -15.47 -1.84
C TYR A 5 -0.79 -14.02 -2.34
N PRO A 6 0.22 -13.63 -3.15
CA PRO A 6 0.41 -12.22 -3.51
C PRO A 6 -0.80 -11.57 -4.24
N CYS A 7 -1.43 -12.31 -5.16
CA CYS A 7 -2.61 -11.82 -5.88
C CYS A 7 -3.86 -11.82 -4.98
N ASP A 8 -3.97 -12.78 -4.07
CA ASP A 8 -5.08 -12.82 -3.10
C ASP A 8 -4.99 -11.66 -2.10
N LEU A 9 -3.77 -11.33 -1.63
CA LEU A 9 -3.51 -10.20 -0.74
C LEU A 9 -3.92 -8.88 -1.39
N LYS A 10 -3.53 -8.67 -2.66
CA LYS A 10 -3.95 -7.48 -3.41
C LYS A 10 -5.47 -7.41 -3.58
N ALA A 11 -6.12 -8.54 -3.84
CA ALA A 11 -7.58 -8.60 -3.87
C ALA A 11 -8.21 -8.26 -2.49
N GLU A 12 -7.61 -8.72 -1.40
CA GLU A 12 -8.03 -8.36 -0.04
C GLU A 12 -7.83 -6.86 0.25
N PHE A 13 -6.70 -6.28 -0.16
CA PHE A 13 -6.47 -4.85 -0.03
C PHE A 13 -7.55 -4.04 -0.73
N ASN A 14 -7.91 -4.42 -1.97
CA ASN A 14 -9.02 -3.79 -2.68
C ASN A 14 -10.32 -3.87 -1.87
N ARG A 15 -10.68 -5.05 -1.34
CA ARG A 15 -11.91 -5.19 -0.53
C ARG A 15 -11.93 -4.25 0.67
N GLN A 16 -10.83 -4.21 1.43
CA GLN A 16 -10.73 -3.38 2.64
C GLN A 16 -10.75 -1.89 2.31
N ILE A 17 -10.02 -1.46 1.27
CA ILE A 17 -10.00 -0.06 0.85
C ILE A 17 -11.35 0.36 0.27
N ASN A 18 -12.00 -0.50 -0.51
CA ASN A 18 -13.31 -0.21 -1.07
C ASN A 18 -14.34 0.06 0.05
N ALA A 19 -14.28 -0.73 1.13
CA ALA A 19 -15.12 -0.58 2.31
C ALA A 19 -14.72 0.59 3.25
N SER A 20 -13.51 1.13 3.12
CA SER A 20 -13.05 2.22 3.99
C SER A 20 -13.57 3.59 3.54
N SER A 21 -13.65 4.54 4.48
CA SER A 21 -13.94 5.95 4.17
C SER A 21 -12.67 6.78 3.99
N ILE A 22 -11.64 6.46 4.77
CA ILE A 22 -10.38 7.20 4.85
C ILE A 22 -9.23 6.19 4.81
N VAL A 23 -8.11 6.59 4.20
CA VAL A 23 -6.86 5.83 4.18
C VAL A 23 -5.76 6.69 4.82
N ILE A 24 -5.11 6.15 5.85
CA ILE A 24 -4.01 6.81 6.54
C ILE A 24 -2.71 6.11 6.17
N CYS A 25 -1.81 6.82 5.48
CA CYS A 25 -0.51 6.33 5.08
C CYS A 25 0.56 6.82 6.06
N ILE A 26 1.17 5.89 6.80
CA ILE A 26 2.26 6.18 7.73
C ILE A 26 3.60 5.88 7.05
N ILE A 27 4.41 6.91 6.87
CA ILE A 27 5.66 6.87 6.10
C ILE A 27 6.86 6.85 7.04
N GLY A 28 7.68 5.81 6.96
CA GLY A 28 8.94 5.67 7.70
C GLY A 28 10.15 5.67 6.79
N ASP A 29 11.33 5.59 7.39
CA ASP A 29 12.65 5.67 6.74
C ASP A 29 12.88 4.66 5.60
N LYS A 30 12.21 3.50 5.65
CA LYS A 30 12.29 2.45 4.62
C LYS A 30 11.08 2.40 3.68
N THR A 31 10.13 3.32 3.77
CA THR A 31 8.90 3.24 2.96
C THR A 31 9.19 3.47 1.47
N ALA A 32 10.01 4.47 1.12
CA ALA A 32 10.35 4.79 -0.28
C ALA A 32 11.00 3.63 -1.04
N THR A 33 11.78 2.78 -0.35
CA THR A 33 12.53 1.67 -0.96
C THR A 33 11.81 0.32 -0.85
N ARG A 34 10.59 0.27 -0.30
CA ARG A 34 9.87 -0.97 -0.09
C ARG A 34 9.26 -1.50 -1.40
N THR A 35 9.74 -2.67 -1.84
CA THR A 35 9.33 -3.31 -3.10
C THR A 35 8.49 -4.59 -2.91
N ALA A 36 8.23 -5.02 -1.67
CA ALA A 36 7.46 -6.24 -1.41
C ALA A 36 6.13 -6.24 -2.18
N GLY A 37 5.88 -7.32 -2.95
CA GLY A 37 4.69 -7.47 -3.80
C GLY A 37 4.86 -7.02 -5.26
N SER A 38 6.01 -6.43 -5.65
CA SER A 38 6.22 -5.89 -7.00
C SER A 38 6.62 -6.91 -8.07
N THR A 39 6.72 -8.19 -7.73
CA THR A 39 7.31 -9.24 -8.59
C THR A 39 6.30 -10.33 -8.98
N CYS A 40 5.10 -9.95 -9.42
CA CYS A 40 4.11 -10.91 -9.90
C CYS A 40 4.53 -11.42 -11.29
N SER A 41 4.96 -12.68 -11.39
CA SER A 41 5.40 -13.27 -12.66
C SER A 41 4.28 -13.46 -13.69
N ARG A 42 3.01 -13.50 -13.23
CA ARG A 42 1.81 -13.63 -14.07
C ARG A 42 1.46 -12.34 -14.81
N PHE A 43 1.93 -11.20 -14.31
CA PHE A 43 1.64 -9.89 -14.90
C PHE A 43 2.25 -9.76 -16.30
N GLY A 44 1.44 -9.36 -17.28
CA GLY A 44 1.88 -9.09 -18.66
C GLY A 44 2.16 -10.33 -19.50
N LYS A 45 1.79 -11.54 -19.03
CA LYS A 45 1.90 -12.77 -19.81
C LYS A 45 0.54 -13.21 -20.35
N ASP A 46 0.51 -13.70 -21.59
CA ASP A 46 -0.71 -14.27 -22.17
C ASP A 46 -0.94 -15.72 -21.71
N TYR A 47 0.15 -16.46 -21.52
CA TYR A 47 0.14 -17.87 -21.10
C TYR A 47 0.61 -18.01 -19.64
N PHE A 48 -0.09 -18.86 -18.87
CA PHE A 48 0.21 -19.09 -17.44
C PHE A 48 1.39 -20.04 -17.21
N PHE A 49 1.75 -20.87 -18.19
CA PHE A 49 2.81 -21.87 -18.07
C PHE A 49 4.15 -21.21 -17.69
N GLY A 50 4.81 -21.73 -16.66
CA GLY A 50 6.06 -21.17 -16.13
C GLY A 50 5.90 -19.86 -15.35
N CYS A 51 4.68 -19.45 -15.01
CA CYS A 51 4.46 -18.40 -14.01
C CYS A 51 4.64 -18.99 -12.61
N THR A 52 5.37 -18.29 -11.76
CA THR A 52 5.62 -18.68 -10.38
C THR A 52 5.22 -17.62 -9.36
N CYS A 53 4.86 -18.04 -8.15
CA CYS A 53 4.57 -17.21 -7.00
C CYS A 53 5.40 -17.65 -5.80
N THR A 54 5.66 -16.72 -4.89
CA THR A 54 6.14 -17.04 -3.55
C THR A 54 4.95 -17.11 -2.58
N PRO A 55 4.92 -18.09 -1.67
CA PRO A 55 3.98 -18.04 -0.56
C PRO A 55 4.28 -16.86 0.39
N TYR A 56 3.27 -16.34 1.09
CA TYR A 56 3.43 -15.21 2.01
C TYR A 56 3.91 -15.69 3.39
N LYS A 57 4.96 -15.04 3.95
CA LYS A 57 5.59 -15.26 5.27
C LYS A 57 5.77 -16.73 5.69
N GLN A 58 7.02 -17.19 5.71
CA GLN A 58 7.46 -18.52 6.21
C GLN A 58 7.16 -19.74 5.33
N SER A 59 7.26 -19.65 4.00
CA SER A 59 7.43 -20.89 3.23
C SER A 59 8.89 -21.36 3.32
N ARG A 60 9.13 -22.40 4.12
CA ARG A 60 10.29 -23.30 3.98
C ARG A 60 10.40 -23.90 2.55
N ASN A 61 9.39 -23.70 1.69
CA ASN A 61 9.16 -24.39 0.42
C ASN A 61 9.34 -23.54 -0.86
N GLY A 62 9.97 -22.36 -0.78
CA GLY A 62 10.44 -21.62 -1.96
C GLY A 62 9.39 -21.14 -2.97
N ILE A 63 9.83 -20.93 -4.21
CA ILE A 63 9.03 -20.50 -5.37
C ILE A 63 8.16 -21.68 -5.85
N ARG A 64 6.89 -21.43 -6.19
CA ARG A 64 5.94 -22.43 -6.69
C ARG A 64 5.22 -21.93 -7.93
N ASP A 65 4.56 -22.82 -8.67
CA ASP A 65 3.74 -22.41 -9.81
C ASP A 65 2.58 -21.49 -9.38
N CYS A 66 2.27 -20.54 -10.25
CA CYS A 66 1.15 -19.62 -10.07
C CYS A 66 -0.16 -20.38 -10.27
N LYS A 67 -1.14 -20.13 -9.38
CA LYS A 67 -2.48 -20.73 -9.47
C LYS A 67 -3.42 -20.02 -10.46
N VAL A 68 -2.97 -18.92 -11.06
CA VAL A 68 -3.83 -18.07 -11.90
C VAL A 68 -3.60 -18.38 -13.38
N ASP A 69 -4.53 -19.12 -13.95
CA ASP A 69 -4.45 -19.54 -15.35
C ASP A 69 -4.88 -18.41 -16.30
N ILE A 70 -6.07 -17.87 -16.07
CA ILE A 70 -6.71 -16.85 -16.91
C ILE A 70 -6.74 -15.52 -16.19
N THR A 71 -6.49 -14.43 -16.94
CA THR A 71 -6.55 -13.06 -16.43
C THR A 71 -7.58 -12.25 -17.17
N TYR A 72 -8.24 -11.36 -16.44
CA TYR A 72 -9.21 -10.42 -17.00
C TYR A 72 -8.75 -8.99 -16.73
N PRO A 73 -9.07 -8.04 -17.63
CA PRO A 73 -8.88 -6.62 -17.35
C PRO A 73 -9.63 -6.20 -16.09
N ALA A 74 -9.00 -5.37 -15.27
CA ALA A 74 -9.65 -4.82 -14.10
C ALA A 74 -10.63 -3.71 -14.49
N MET A 75 -11.82 -3.69 -13.89
CA MET A 75 -12.86 -2.71 -14.17
C MET A 75 -13.09 -1.81 -12.95
N GLY A 76 -12.72 -0.54 -13.07
CA GLY A 76 -12.96 0.47 -12.02
C GLY A 76 -12.14 0.27 -10.73
N GLU A 77 -11.12 -0.59 -10.75
CA GLU A 77 -10.15 -0.79 -9.67
C GLU A 77 -8.81 -1.30 -10.20
N ILE A 78 -7.80 -1.35 -9.35
CA ILE A 78 -6.50 -1.93 -9.70
C ILE A 78 -6.62 -3.45 -9.70
N GLY A 79 -6.35 -4.06 -10.85
CA GLY A 79 -6.29 -5.52 -10.96
C GLY A 79 -5.27 -6.08 -10.00
N ASN A 80 -5.62 -7.14 -9.27
CA ASN A 80 -4.75 -7.76 -8.27
C ASN A 80 -3.51 -8.46 -8.86
N ILE A 81 -3.46 -8.61 -10.20
CA ILE A 81 -2.31 -9.12 -10.96
C ILE A 81 -1.59 -7.92 -11.58
N ASN A 82 -0.57 -7.43 -10.89
CA ASN A 82 0.24 -6.28 -11.32
C ASN A 82 1.65 -6.34 -10.69
N ASN A 83 2.52 -5.44 -11.13
CA ASN A 83 3.88 -5.28 -10.61
C ASN A 83 4.02 -4.18 -9.54
N TYR A 84 2.93 -3.68 -8.96
CA TYR A 84 3.01 -2.72 -7.85
C TYR A 84 3.46 -3.42 -6.57
N SER A 85 4.26 -2.74 -5.75
CA SER A 85 4.44 -3.17 -4.36
C SER A 85 3.10 -3.12 -3.64
N TYR A 86 2.97 -3.83 -2.52
CA TYR A 86 1.73 -3.83 -1.73
C TYR A 86 1.32 -2.40 -1.32
N LEU A 87 2.27 -1.60 -0.82
CA LEU A 87 2.02 -0.21 -0.46
C LEU A 87 1.56 0.65 -1.64
N ARG A 88 2.19 0.47 -2.82
CA ARG A 88 1.75 1.19 -4.02
C ARG A 88 0.36 0.76 -4.44
N HIS A 89 0.06 -0.53 -4.39
CA HIS A 89 -1.26 -1.05 -4.73
C HIS A 89 -2.35 -0.47 -3.84
N GLU A 90 -2.15 -0.47 -2.52
CA GLU A 90 -3.10 0.11 -1.56
C GLU A 90 -3.33 1.61 -1.82
N PHE A 91 -2.25 2.36 -2.03
CA PHE A 91 -2.34 3.80 -2.25
C PHE A 91 -3.04 4.16 -3.57
N GLU A 92 -2.67 3.51 -4.67
CA GLU A 92 -3.25 3.79 -5.98
C GLU A 92 -4.73 3.35 -6.02
N GLN A 93 -5.11 2.26 -5.33
CA GLN A 93 -6.51 1.85 -5.20
C GLN A 93 -7.32 2.90 -4.44
N ALA A 94 -6.77 3.45 -3.36
CA ALA A 94 -7.40 4.52 -2.60
C ALA A 94 -7.63 5.77 -3.48
N LYS A 95 -6.68 6.11 -4.37
CA LYS A 95 -6.85 7.18 -5.36
C LYS A 95 -7.97 6.87 -6.35
N ILE A 96 -7.99 5.68 -6.96
CA ILE A 96 -9.04 5.29 -7.92
C ILE A 96 -10.43 5.36 -7.30
N LYS A 97 -10.55 5.00 -6.01
CA LYS A 97 -11.82 5.05 -5.28
C LYS A 97 -12.11 6.41 -4.63
N ASN A 98 -11.33 7.45 -4.96
CA ASN A 98 -11.48 8.81 -4.44
C ASN A 98 -11.59 8.86 -2.91
N LYS A 99 -10.80 8.04 -2.21
CA LYS A 99 -10.79 8.04 -0.74
C LYS A 99 -10.09 9.29 -0.22
N THR A 100 -10.49 9.74 0.97
CA THR A 100 -9.73 10.73 1.71
C THR A 100 -8.41 10.11 2.15
N ILE A 101 -7.29 10.58 1.59
CA ILE A 101 -5.95 10.07 1.90
C ILE A 101 -5.21 11.07 2.79
N ILE A 102 -4.74 10.59 3.94
CA ILE A 102 -3.90 11.34 4.88
C ILE A 102 -2.51 10.72 4.89
N VAL A 103 -1.48 11.52 4.60
CA VAL A 103 -0.09 11.06 4.62
C VAL A 103 0.62 11.69 5.80
N VAL A 104 1.22 10.87 6.65
CA VAL A 104 2.00 11.34 7.80
C VAL A 104 3.37 10.68 7.85
N TYR A 105 4.40 11.43 8.21
CA TYR A 105 5.72 10.88 8.48
C TYR A 105 5.75 10.36 9.92
N ASN A 106 6.26 9.15 10.13
CA ASN A 106 6.57 8.61 11.46
C ASN A 106 7.85 9.28 12.03
N SER A 107 7.81 10.61 12.15
CA SER A 107 8.93 11.47 12.54
C SER A 107 8.40 12.71 13.27
N LEU A 108 9.31 13.46 13.90
CA LEU A 108 9.08 14.80 14.47
C LEU A 108 9.23 15.91 13.41
N ILE A 109 9.87 15.60 12.27
CA ILE A 109 10.12 16.53 11.17
C ILE A 109 9.62 15.95 9.85
N ARG A 110 9.49 16.80 8.84
CA ARG A 110 9.11 16.34 7.49
C ARG A 110 10.31 15.64 6.87
N GLU A 111 10.07 14.47 6.29
CA GLU A 111 11.11 13.64 5.67
C GLU A 111 10.74 13.32 4.21
N PRO A 112 10.79 14.29 3.28
CA PRO A 112 10.36 14.08 1.89
C PRO A 112 11.03 12.90 1.19
N LYS A 113 12.29 12.59 1.56
CA LYS A 113 13.04 11.44 1.02
C LYS A 113 12.43 10.08 1.38
N TRP A 114 11.64 10.01 2.45
CA TRP A 114 10.95 8.78 2.86
C TRP A 114 9.67 8.53 2.04
N LEU A 115 9.17 9.56 1.36
CA LEU A 115 7.96 9.49 0.56
C LEU A 115 8.25 8.75 -0.77
N PRO A 116 7.51 7.67 -1.09
CA PRO A 116 7.65 7.01 -2.38
C PRO A 116 7.28 7.93 -3.54
N HIS A 117 7.90 7.73 -4.71
CA HIS A 117 7.66 8.57 -5.90
C HIS A 117 6.17 8.66 -6.29
N TYR A 118 5.42 7.56 -6.13
CA TYR A 118 3.99 7.50 -6.47
C TYR A 118 3.11 8.30 -5.50
N MET A 119 3.63 8.72 -4.33
CA MET A 119 2.93 9.58 -3.37
C MET A 119 3.35 11.04 -3.45
N LYS A 120 4.20 11.44 -4.40
CA LYS A 120 4.85 12.77 -4.45
C LYS A 120 3.86 13.95 -4.45
N GLU A 121 2.68 13.78 -5.03
CA GLU A 121 1.60 14.80 -5.01
C GLU A 121 1.05 15.11 -3.60
N TYR A 122 1.38 14.29 -2.59
CA TYR A 122 1.02 14.51 -1.20
C TYR A 122 2.15 15.17 -0.40
N GLU A 123 3.33 15.39 -0.97
CA GLU A 123 4.50 15.91 -0.24
C GLU A 123 4.20 17.23 0.49
N SER A 124 3.50 18.16 -0.18
CA SER A 124 3.10 19.45 0.38
C SER A 124 2.06 19.36 1.50
N ARG A 125 1.27 18.28 1.52
CA ARG A 125 0.19 18.01 2.50
C ARG A 125 0.62 17.04 3.59
N ALA A 126 1.78 16.39 3.44
CA ALA A 126 2.29 15.41 4.38
C ALA A 126 2.97 16.08 5.57
N GLU A 127 2.57 15.67 6.77
CA GLU A 127 2.99 16.28 8.03
C GLU A 127 3.66 15.26 8.95
N PRO A 128 4.52 15.70 9.89
CA PRO A 128 5.04 14.83 10.93
C PRO A 128 3.91 14.36 11.86
N PHE A 129 3.85 13.05 12.13
CA PHE A 129 2.90 12.49 13.08
C PHE A 129 3.25 12.86 14.51
N TRP A 130 4.54 13.02 14.85
CA TRP A 130 4.96 13.38 16.19
C TRP A 130 5.15 14.89 16.32
N LYS A 131 4.76 15.46 17.46
CA LYS A 131 5.06 16.84 17.85
C LYS A 131 5.54 16.92 19.29
N LYS A 132 6.11 18.07 19.69
CA LYS A 132 6.37 18.38 21.09
C LYS A 132 5.20 19.17 21.66
N ASP A 133 4.75 18.82 22.86
CA ASP A 133 3.80 19.66 23.62
C ASP A 133 4.52 20.83 24.31
N ASP A 134 3.78 21.66 25.03
CA ASP A 134 4.33 22.83 25.74
C ASP A 134 5.35 22.46 26.83
N TYR A 135 5.33 21.19 27.28
CA TYR A 135 6.28 20.62 28.22
C TYR A 135 7.47 19.93 27.53
N GLY A 136 7.56 20.01 26.19
CA GLY A 136 8.63 19.40 25.39
C GLY A 136 8.51 17.89 25.17
N ARG A 137 7.40 17.26 25.58
CA ARG A 137 7.17 15.81 25.48
C ARG A 137 6.72 15.43 24.08
N LYS A 138 7.20 14.28 23.59
CA LYS A 138 6.78 13.73 22.29
C LYS A 138 5.35 13.18 22.38
N VAL A 139 4.43 13.80 21.66
CA VAL A 139 3.01 13.41 21.60
C VAL A 139 2.53 13.25 20.15
N GLY A 140 1.46 12.48 19.95
CA GLY A 140 0.86 12.29 18.62
C GLY A 140 0.12 13.55 18.15
N ASN A 141 0.37 13.95 16.90
CA ASN A 141 -0.32 15.04 16.24
C ASN A 141 -1.59 14.50 15.54
N TYR A 142 -2.69 14.45 16.30
CA TYR A 142 -3.96 13.91 15.83
C TYR A 142 -4.86 14.91 15.13
N THR A 143 -4.49 16.20 15.07
CA THR A 143 -5.36 17.29 14.59
C THR A 143 -5.96 16.97 13.22
N ARG A 144 -5.11 16.74 12.21
CA ARG A 144 -5.55 16.45 10.84
C ARG A 144 -6.33 15.13 10.70
N ILE A 145 -5.98 14.12 11.50
CA ILE A 145 -6.66 12.81 11.49
C ILE A 145 -8.07 12.93 12.07
N LYS A 146 -8.22 13.67 13.19
CA LYS A 146 -9.50 13.93 13.83
C LYS A 146 -10.42 14.77 12.95
N GLU A 147 -9.90 15.83 12.34
CA GLU A 147 -10.62 16.66 11.37
C GLU A 147 -11.17 15.81 10.22
N ALA A 148 -10.33 14.96 9.61
CA ALA A 148 -10.76 14.09 8.52
C ALA A 148 -11.80 13.04 8.95
N LEU A 149 -11.78 12.62 10.21
CA LEU A 149 -12.74 11.68 10.80
C LEU A 149 -14.02 12.37 11.32
N GLY A 150 -14.11 13.70 11.28
CA GLY A 150 -15.27 14.45 11.78
C GLY A 150 -15.34 14.61 13.30
N TYR A 151 -14.26 14.31 14.03
CA TYR A 151 -14.15 14.61 15.46
C TYR A 151 -13.60 16.04 15.60
N VAL A 152 -14.50 17.02 15.61
CA VAL A 152 -14.18 18.42 15.94
C VAL A 152 -13.81 18.53 17.42
#